data_AF-A0A948BH83-F1
#
_entry.id   AF-A0A948BH83-F1
#
_cell.length_a   1.000
_cell.length_b   1.000
_cell.length_c   1.000
_cell.angle_alpha   90.00
_cell.angle_beta   90.00
_cell.angle_gamma   90.00
#
_symmetry.space_group_name_H-M   'P 1'
#
loop_
_entity.id
_entity.type
_entity.pdbx_description
1 polymer ?
#
loop_
_entity_poly.entity_id
_entity_poly.type
_entity_poly.pdbx_seq_one_letter_code
_entity_poly.pdbx_strand_id
1 'polypeptide(L)'
;MEPFQGQISMMAFDFAPRDWAACDGSILPINQNQALYSLIGNTFGGDGQTTMALPDLRGRAALHQGNDYRRGYFGGLERATVSQATMASHSHGWQANSKPASSP
;
A
#
# COMPACT_ATOMS: atom_id res chain seq x y z
N MET A 1 -2.71 0.76 -24.00
CA MET A 1 -1.42 0.46 -23.34
C MET A 1 -1.58 -0.90 -22.69
N GLU A 2 -0.75 -1.87 -23.03
CA GLU A 2 -0.75 -3.18 -22.38
C GLU A 2 -0.06 -3.07 -21.01
N PRO A 3 -0.56 -3.77 -19.97
CA PRO A 3 0.04 -3.73 -18.65
C PRO A 3 1.42 -4.42 -18.64
N PHE A 4 2.30 -3.96 -17.76
CA PHE A 4 3.60 -4.61 -17.55
C PHE A 4 3.48 -5.78 -16.58
N GLN A 5 4.29 -6.81 -16.78
CA GLN A 5 4.37 -7.92 -15.82
C GLN A 5 4.79 -7.39 -14.44
N GLY A 6 4.06 -7.76 -13.40
CA GLY A 6 4.31 -7.29 -12.02
C GLY A 6 3.77 -5.87 -11.73
N GLN A 7 3.01 -5.26 -12.65
CA GLN A 7 2.29 -4.04 -12.38
C GLN A 7 1.22 -4.27 -11.30
N ILE A 8 1.12 -3.34 -10.34
CA ILE A 8 0.05 -3.30 -9.36
C ILE A 8 -0.91 -2.19 -9.76
N SER A 9 -2.22 -2.47 -9.73
CA SER A 9 -3.27 -1.49 -10.01
C SER A 9 -4.39 -1.64 -9.00
N MET A 10 -4.95 -0.51 -8.57
CA MET A 10 -6.21 -0.51 -7.85
C MET A 10 -7.34 -0.81 -8.83
N MET A 11 -8.30 -1.63 -8.42
CA MET A 11 -9.46 -2.02 -9.22
C MET A 11 -10.74 -1.72 -8.46
N ALA A 12 -11.81 -1.40 -9.19
CA ALA A 12 -13.11 -1.03 -8.63
C ALA A 12 -14.06 -2.23 -8.42
N PHE A 13 -13.64 -3.43 -8.83
CA PHE A 13 -14.40 -4.67 -8.75
C PHE A 13 -13.61 -5.72 -7.94
N ASP A 14 -14.30 -6.78 -7.51
CA ASP A 14 -13.86 -7.75 -6.51
C ASP A 14 -13.21 -9.02 -7.09
N PHE A 15 -12.98 -9.07 -8.40
CA PHE A 15 -12.34 -10.19 -9.09
C PHE A 15 -11.07 -9.74 -9.82
N ALA A 16 -10.11 -10.66 -9.98
CA ALA A 16 -8.95 -10.43 -10.83
C ALA A 16 -9.32 -10.71 -12.30
N PRO A 17 -9.15 -9.75 -13.23
CA PRO A 17 -9.35 -9.99 -14.66
C PRO A 17 -8.37 -11.03 -15.21
N ARG A 18 -8.56 -11.44 -16.45
CA ARG A 18 -7.58 -12.30 -17.14
C ARG A 18 -6.19 -11.67 -17.10
N ASP A 19 -5.18 -12.49 -16.83
CA ASP A 19 -3.76 -12.11 -16.74
C ASP A 19 -3.43 -11.20 -15.53
N TRP A 20 -4.36 -11.04 -14.60
CA TRP A 20 -4.16 -10.40 -13.30
C TRP A 20 -4.40 -11.41 -12.18
N ALA A 21 -3.82 -11.11 -11.01
CA ALA A 21 -4.10 -11.81 -9.77
C ALA A 21 -4.33 -10.79 -8.65
N ALA A 22 -5.17 -11.14 -7.68
CA ALA A 22 -5.40 -10.30 -6.52
C ALA A 22 -4.13 -10.21 -5.66
N CYS A 23 -3.86 -9.04 -5.09
CA CYS A 23 -2.81 -8.87 -4.08
C CYS A 23 -3.34 -9.25 -2.70
N ASP A 24 -3.57 -10.55 -2.47
CA ASP A 24 -4.17 -11.11 -1.26
C ASP A 24 -3.25 -12.09 -0.51
N GLY A 25 -1.96 -12.15 -0.87
CA GLY A 25 -1.00 -13.07 -0.28
C GLY A 25 -1.03 -14.50 -0.85
N SER A 26 -1.77 -14.76 -1.93
CA SER A 26 -1.86 -16.09 -2.55
C SER A 26 -0.49 -16.70 -2.88
N ILE A 27 -0.37 -18.01 -2.63
CA ILE A 27 0.81 -18.81 -3.00
C ILE A 27 0.62 -19.36 -4.41
N LEU A 28 1.57 -19.05 -5.30
CA LEU A 28 1.56 -19.46 -6.69
C LEU A 28 2.76 -20.35 -7.02
N PRO A 29 2.59 -21.33 -7.92
CA PRO A 29 3.69 -22.16 -8.35
C PRO A 29 4.61 -21.41 -9.34
N ILE A 30 5.91 -21.47 -9.09
CA ILE A 30 6.93 -20.74 -9.87
C ILE A 30 6.97 -21.22 -11.31
N ASN A 31 6.80 -22.52 -11.55
CA ASN A 31 6.86 -23.12 -12.89
C ASN A 31 5.83 -22.52 -13.87
N GLN A 32 4.69 -22.01 -13.37
CA GLN A 32 3.66 -21.35 -14.17
C GLN A 32 3.81 -19.82 -14.20
N ASN A 33 4.65 -19.25 -13.35
CA ASN A 33 4.77 -17.81 -13.13
C ASN A 33 6.22 -17.30 -13.23
N GLN A 34 7.05 -17.96 -14.05
CA GLN A 34 8.49 -17.70 -14.11
C GLN A 34 8.83 -16.23 -14.41
N ALA A 35 8.10 -15.59 -15.32
CA ALA A 35 8.32 -14.18 -15.65
C ALA A 35 8.04 -13.25 -14.45
N LEU A 36 6.99 -13.52 -13.67
CA LEU A 36 6.70 -12.76 -12.46
C LEU A 36 7.73 -13.04 -11.36
N TYR A 37 8.11 -14.32 -11.18
CA TYR A 37 9.11 -14.72 -10.19
C TYR A 37 10.46 -14.05 -10.43
N SER A 38 10.90 -13.92 -11.69
CA SER A 38 12.14 -13.19 -12.02
C SER A 38 12.12 -11.71 -11.59
N LEU A 39 10.95 -11.10 -11.37
CA LEU A 39 10.79 -9.71 -10.97
C LEU A 39 10.64 -9.53 -9.45
N ILE A 40 9.85 -10.38 -8.80
CA ILE A 40 9.49 -10.24 -7.37
C ILE A 40 10.16 -11.28 -6.47
N GLY A 41 10.70 -12.36 -7.01
CA GLY A 41 11.28 -13.47 -6.27
C GLY A 41 10.29 -14.05 -5.26
N ASN A 42 10.81 -14.44 -4.09
CA ASN A 42 10.03 -14.87 -2.93
C ASN A 42 9.86 -13.74 -1.89
N THR A 43 9.98 -12.47 -2.31
CA THR A 43 9.96 -11.30 -1.41
C THR A 43 8.76 -11.26 -0.47
N PHE A 44 7.61 -11.75 -0.94
CA PHE A 44 6.35 -11.74 -0.19
C PHE A 44 6.01 -13.08 0.47
N GLY A 45 6.89 -14.09 0.35
CA GLY A 45 6.68 -15.44 0.87
C GLY A 45 6.81 -16.54 -0.19
N GLY A 46 6.41 -17.76 0.19
CA GLY A 46 6.67 -18.98 -0.56
C GLY A 46 8.01 -19.62 -0.18
N ASP A 47 8.30 -20.80 -0.74
CA ASP A 47 9.55 -21.53 -0.49
C ASP A 47 10.73 -21.04 -1.35
N GLY A 48 10.47 -20.24 -2.39
CA GLY A 48 11.49 -19.74 -3.33
C GLY A 48 12.14 -20.84 -4.19
N GLN A 49 11.59 -22.06 -4.19
CA GLN A 49 12.06 -23.19 -4.98
C GLN A 49 10.97 -23.66 -5.93
N THR A 50 9.77 -23.90 -5.40
CA THR A 50 8.60 -24.36 -6.15
C THR A 50 7.46 -23.35 -6.14
N THR A 51 7.44 -22.45 -5.16
CA THR A 51 6.36 -21.51 -4.88
C THR A 51 6.87 -20.11 -4.55
N MET A 52 6.05 -19.13 -4.88
CA MET A 52 6.22 -17.73 -4.50
C MET A 52 4.89 -17.20 -3.97
N ALA A 53 4.91 -16.16 -3.14
CA ALA A 53 3.70 -15.46 -2.71
C ALA A 53 3.52 -14.14 -3.46
N LEU A 54 2.26 -13.75 -3.68
CA LEU A 54 1.90 -12.39 -4.07
C LEU A 54 1.94 -11.45 -2.85
N PRO A 55 2.02 -10.12 -3.06
CA PRO A 55 1.80 -9.16 -1.98
C PRO A 55 0.40 -9.33 -1.37
N ASP A 56 0.25 -9.08 -0.07
CA ASP A 56 -1.06 -8.90 0.57
C ASP A 56 -1.29 -7.42 0.83
N LEU A 57 -2.20 -6.80 0.07
CA LEU A 57 -2.57 -5.38 0.17
C LEU A 57 -3.95 -5.16 0.78
N ARG A 58 -4.61 -6.21 1.28
CA ARG A 58 -5.92 -6.07 1.94
C ARG A 58 -5.75 -5.22 3.20
N GLY A 59 -6.53 -4.15 3.32
CA GLY A 59 -6.44 -3.20 4.43
C GLY A 59 -5.15 -2.37 4.46
N ARG A 60 -4.40 -2.30 3.35
CA ARG A 60 -3.09 -1.61 3.28
C ARG A 60 -3.01 -0.67 2.09
N ALA A 61 -2.23 0.39 2.25
CA ALA A 61 -1.84 1.26 1.15
C ALA A 61 -0.46 0.86 0.62
N ALA A 62 -0.30 0.85 -0.71
CA ALA A 62 1.00 0.68 -1.32
C ALA A 62 1.85 1.94 -1.16
N LEU A 63 3.11 1.79 -0.76
CA LEU A 63 4.08 2.87 -0.63
C LEU A 63 5.27 2.60 -1.55
N HIS A 64 5.87 3.67 -2.07
CA HIS A 64 7.10 3.54 -2.84
C HIS A 64 8.24 3.06 -1.94
N GLN A 65 9.18 2.29 -2.52
CA GLN A 65 10.35 1.82 -1.80
C GLN A 65 11.21 3.01 -1.35
N GLY A 66 11.64 2.98 -0.09
CA GLY A 66 12.54 3.97 0.49
C GLY A 66 13.64 3.31 1.32
N ASN A 67 14.51 4.12 1.92
CA ASN A 67 15.60 3.62 2.77
C ASN A 67 15.07 2.78 3.94
N ASP A 68 14.01 3.25 4.58
CA ASP A 68 13.36 2.57 5.72
C ASP A 68 12.23 1.62 5.28
N TYR A 69 11.75 1.75 4.05
CA TYR A 69 10.65 0.96 3.48
C TYR A 69 11.16 0.09 2.34
N ARG A 70 11.84 -1.00 2.69
CA ARG A 70 12.32 -1.99 1.70
C ARG A 70 11.13 -2.70 1.06
N ARG A 71 11.27 -3.18 -0.18
CA ARG A 71 10.25 -4.02 -0.83
C ARG A 71 9.93 -5.24 0.05
N GLY A 72 8.65 -5.55 0.23
CA GLY A 72 8.20 -6.62 1.11
C GLY A 72 8.09 -6.23 2.59
N TYR A 73 8.46 -5.01 2.96
CA TYR A 73 8.20 -4.50 4.30
C TYR A 73 6.70 -4.27 4.51
N PHE A 74 6.18 -4.87 5.58
CA PHE A 74 4.80 -4.68 6.02
C PHE A 74 4.82 -3.95 7.35
N GLY A 75 4.10 -2.84 7.45
CA GLY A 75 4.02 -2.04 8.66
C GLY A 75 2.73 -1.23 8.75
N GLY A 76 2.65 -0.36 9.77
CA GLY A 76 1.48 0.45 10.06
C GLY A 76 0.39 -0.31 10.82
N LEU A 77 -0.74 0.38 11.03
CA LEU A 77 -1.93 -0.14 11.69
C LEU A 77 -3.13 0.10 10.76
N GLU A 78 -3.97 -0.91 10.56
CA GLU A 78 -5.22 -0.77 9.79
C GLU A 78 -6.21 0.18 10.48
N ARG A 79 -6.17 0.21 11.81
CA ARG A 79 -6.91 1.16 12.65
C ARG A 79 -5.98 1.77 13.68
N ALA A 80 -5.92 3.09 13.72
CA ALA A 80 -5.19 3.85 14.73
C ALA A 80 -6.11 4.90 15.34
N THR A 81 -6.12 5.00 16.66
CA THR A 81 -6.81 6.09 17.38
C THR A 81 -5.91 7.32 17.38
N VAL A 82 -6.41 8.44 16.86
CA VAL A 82 -5.68 9.72 16.88
C VAL A 82 -5.84 10.35 18.26
N SER A 83 -4.71 10.60 18.91
CA SER A 83 -4.60 11.36 20.16
C SER A 83 -3.73 12.60 19.96
N GLN A 84 -3.71 13.53 20.93
CA GLN A 84 -2.78 14.67 20.90
C GLN A 84 -1.31 14.22 20.78
N ALA A 85 -0.94 13.08 21.37
CA ALA A 85 0.42 12.56 21.30
C ALA A 85 0.81 12.07 19.88
N THR A 86 -0.17 11.73 19.04
CA THR A 86 0.05 11.23 17.67
C THR A 86 -0.23 12.28 16.60
N MET A 87 -0.74 13.47 16.97
CA MET A 87 -0.86 14.58 16.03
C MET A 87 0.45 15.37 15.98
N ALA A 88 0.80 15.86 14.80
CA ALA A 88 1.92 16.78 14.67
C ALA A 88 1.64 18.04 15.51
N SER A 89 2.67 18.51 16.23
CA SER A 89 2.59 19.78 16.95
C SER A 89 2.26 20.91 15.97
N HIS A 90 1.21 21.65 16.27
CA HIS A 90 0.74 22.77 15.46
C HIS A 90 0.27 23.91 16.36
N SER A 91 0.24 25.12 15.82
CA SER A 91 -0.22 26.32 16.52
C SER A 91 -1.24 27.08 15.68
N HIS A 92 -2.10 27.82 16.36
CA HIS A 92 -3.05 28.73 15.72
C HIS A 92 -2.62 30.17 15.96
N GLY A 93 -2.41 30.91 14.88
CA GLY A 93 -2.26 32.36 14.95
C GLY A 93 -3.64 33.01 15.09
N TRP A 94 -3.85 33.76 16.16
CA TRP A 94 -5.09 34.51 16.32
C TRP A 94 -5.05 35.74 15.42
N GLN A 95 -6.07 35.90 14.58
CA GLN A 95 -6.29 37.12 13.80
C GLN A 95 -7.40 37.91 14.49
N ALA A 96 -7.04 39.07 15.06
CA ALA A 96 -7.99 40.02 15.62
C ALA A 96 -7.93 41.31 14.80
N ASN A 97 -9.07 41.99 14.65
CA ASN A 97 -9.11 43.34 14.13
C ASN A 97 -9.77 44.27 15.16
N SER A 98 -9.42 45.55 15.11
CA SER A 98 -9.96 46.57 16.00
C SER A 98 -11.21 47.28 15.47
N LYS A 99 -11.77 46.83 14.33
CA LYS A 99 -13.02 47.39 13.80
C LYS A 99 -14.18 46.99 14.73
N PRO A 100 -15.07 47.93 15.09
CA PRO A 100 -16.31 47.59 15.77
C PRO A 100 -17.09 46.54 14.97
N ALA A 101 -17.69 45.56 15.64
CA ALA A 101 -18.56 44.56 14.99
C ALA A 101 -19.73 45.28 14.31
N SER A 102 -19.94 45.03 13.01
CA SER A 102 -20.93 45.78 12.22
C SER A 102 -22.35 45.18 12.27
N SER A 103 -22.55 43.99 12.86
CA SER A 103 -23.84 43.35 13.08
C SER A 103 -23.71 42.19 14.09
N PRO A 104 -24.77 41.83 14.85
CA PRO A 104 -24.83 40.55 15.56
C PRO A 104 -24.89 39.35 14.61
#